data_AF-A0A1Z1WS59-F1
#
_entry.id   AF-A0A1Z1WS59-F1
#
_cell.length_a   1.000
_cell.length_b   1.000
_cell.length_c   1.000
_cell.angle_alpha   90.00
_cell.angle_beta   90.00
_cell.angle_gamma   90.00
#
_symmetry.space_group_name_H-M   'P 1'
#
loop_
_entity.id
_entity.type
_entity.pdbx_description
1 polymer ?
#
loop_
_entity_poly.entity_id
_entity_poly.type
_entity_poly.pdbx_seq_one_letter_code
_entity_poly.pdbx_strand_id
1 'polypeptide(L)'
;MAYVFILCCFLLMTGVSLLAARVGRRGEVGDRGVGYDVPDEVKRDPELRARANHLVAHWCTGAAILSVAPLVPLGSVLLSDGDRAIGTAGLLVVAAYGLLVVAVAGYPFERIKRLGR
;
A
#
# COMPACT_ATOMS: atom_id res chain seq x y z
N MET A 1 -8.51 -19.87 11.57
CA MET A 1 -9.16 -19.27 10.37
C MET A 1 -8.93 -17.76 10.27
N ALA A 2 -9.35 -16.93 11.23
CA ALA A 2 -9.21 -15.46 11.14
C ALA A 2 -7.78 -14.95 10.93
N TYR A 3 -6.77 -15.54 11.60
CA TYR A 3 -5.37 -15.13 11.44
C TYR A 3 -4.81 -15.38 10.03
N VAL A 4 -5.22 -16.48 9.39
CA VAL A 4 -4.84 -16.77 7.99
C VAL A 4 -5.42 -15.71 7.07
N PHE A 5 -6.70 -15.36 7.26
CA PHE A 5 -7.35 -14.31 6.49
C PHE A 5 -6.62 -12.96 6.63
N ILE A 6 -6.34 -12.52 7.86
CA ILE A 6 -5.61 -11.27 8.12
C ILE A 6 -4.22 -11.30 7.49
N LEU A 7 -3.49 -12.42 7.64
CA LEU A 7 -2.17 -12.59 7.03
C LEU A 7 -2.25 -12.50 5.50
N CYS A 8 -3.22 -13.15 4.87
CA CYS A 8 -3.46 -13.02 3.43
C CYS A 8 -3.77 -11.57 3.02
N CYS A 9 -4.54 -10.82 3.80
CA CYS A 9 -4.81 -9.41 3.53
C CYS A 9 -3.53 -8.56 3.54
N PHE A 10 -2.65 -8.74 4.54
CA PHE A 10 -1.38 -8.01 4.60
C PHE A 10 -0.41 -8.42 3.48
N LEU A 11 -0.39 -9.70 3.10
CA LEU A 11 0.38 -10.16 1.93
C LEU A 11 -0.14 -9.52 0.63
N LEU A 12 -1.47 -9.48 0.43
CA LEU A 12 -2.07 -8.82 -0.71
C LEU A 12 -1.77 -7.32 -0.73
N MET A 13 -1.89 -6.62 0.40
CA MET A 13 -1.51 -5.21 0.50
C MET A 13 -0.04 -4.98 0.15
N THR A 14 0.86 -5.84 0.64
CA THR A 14 2.29 -5.79 0.31
C THR A 14 2.49 -5.93 -1.19
N GLY A 15 1.86 -6.94 -1.81
CA GLY A 15 1.96 -7.20 -3.24
C GLY A 15 1.44 -6.05 -4.10
N VAL A 16 0.24 -5.55 -3.80
CA VAL A 16 -0.38 -4.42 -4.53
C VAL A 16 0.44 -3.14 -4.36
N SER A 17 0.91 -2.84 -3.14
CA SER A 17 1.74 -1.66 -2.87
C SER A 17 3.08 -1.75 -3.60
N LEU A 18 3.69 -2.94 -3.66
CA LEU A 18 4.95 -3.14 -4.38
C LEU A 18 4.76 -3.01 -5.90
N LEU A 19 3.64 -3.51 -6.44
CA LEU A 19 3.26 -3.32 -7.83
C LEU A 19 3.08 -1.84 -8.16
N ALA A 20 2.33 -1.10 -7.33
CA ALA A 20 2.15 0.35 -7.49
C ALA A 20 3.49 1.09 -7.42
N ALA A 21 4.36 0.73 -6.46
CA ALA A 21 5.70 1.30 -6.37
C ALA A 21 6.57 0.98 -7.60
N ARG A 22 6.41 -0.20 -8.20
CA ARG A 22 7.10 -0.59 -9.44
C ARG A 22 6.62 0.25 -10.62
N VAL A 23 5.31 0.48 -10.75
CA VAL A 23 4.73 1.38 -11.77
C VAL A 23 5.27 2.79 -11.61
N GLY A 24 5.30 3.33 -10.38
CA GLY A 24 5.91 4.63 -10.07
C GLY A 24 7.39 4.69 -10.48
N ARG A 25 8.18 3.67 -10.15
CA ARG A 25 9.61 3.59 -10.52
C ARG A 25 9.84 3.47 -12.03
N ARG A 26 8.94 2.81 -12.76
CA ARG A 26 8.99 2.71 -14.22
C ARG A 26 8.54 3.97 -14.95
N GLY A 27 7.89 4.88 -14.24
CA GLY A 27 7.37 6.11 -14.82
C GLY A 27 6.00 5.96 -15.48
N GLU A 28 5.31 4.83 -15.23
CA GLU A 28 4.11 4.39 -15.95
C GLU A 28 2.80 4.92 -15.31
N VAL A 29 2.84 5.76 -14.27
CA VAL A 29 1.62 6.22 -13.55
C VAL A 29 0.65 6.99 -14.46
N GLY A 30 1.17 7.68 -15.47
CA GLY A 30 0.36 8.42 -16.45
C GLY A 30 -0.13 7.58 -17.64
N ASP A 31 0.23 6.30 -17.72
CA ASP A 31 -0.11 5.44 -18.85
C ASP A 31 -1.56 4.96 -18.77
N ARG A 32 -2.28 5.00 -19.91
CA ARG A 32 -3.69 4.59 -19.99
C ARG A 32 -3.88 3.11 -19.65
N GLY A 33 -2.86 2.29 -19.90
CA GLY A 33 -2.89 0.85 -19.59
C GLY A 33 -2.88 0.52 -18.10
N VAL A 34 -2.45 1.45 -17.24
CA VAL A 34 -2.38 1.26 -15.79
C VAL A 34 -3.71 1.60 -15.11
N GLY A 35 -4.53 2.45 -15.74
CA GLY A 35 -5.88 2.75 -15.26
C GLY A 35 -5.96 3.72 -14.08
N TYR A 36 -4.86 4.42 -13.73
CA TYR A 36 -4.91 5.45 -12.70
C TYR A 36 -5.61 6.73 -13.20
N ASP A 37 -6.44 7.30 -12.33
CA ASP A 37 -7.11 8.58 -12.54
C ASP A 37 -6.13 9.73 -12.31
N VAL A 38 -5.37 10.06 -13.35
CA VAL A 38 -4.37 11.14 -13.37
C VAL A 38 -4.87 12.27 -14.28
N PRO A 39 -4.86 13.54 -13.82
CA PRO A 39 -5.26 14.69 -14.63
C PRO A 39 -4.46 14.82 -15.92
N ASP A 40 -5.09 15.29 -16.99
CA ASP A 40 -4.45 15.41 -18.29
C ASP A 40 -3.36 16.51 -18.32
N GLU A 41 -3.42 17.51 -17.44
CA GLU A 41 -2.33 18.49 -17.27
C GLU A 41 -1.05 17.79 -16.78
N VAL A 42 -1.19 16.88 -15.80
CA VAL A 42 -0.07 16.13 -15.21
C VAL A 42 0.51 15.11 -16.21
N LYS A 43 -0.31 14.59 -17.14
CA LYS A 43 0.17 13.70 -18.22
C LYS A 43 0.96 14.44 -19.30
N ARG A 44 0.59 15.69 -19.58
CA ARG A 44 1.23 16.52 -20.61
C ARG A 44 2.56 17.11 -20.16
N ASP A 45 2.67 17.46 -18.88
CA ASP A 45 3.90 18.02 -18.33
C ASP A 45 4.86 16.90 -17.84
N PRO A 46 6.05 16.76 -18.46
CA PRO A 46 7.02 15.73 -18.06
C PRO A 46 7.55 15.91 -16.64
N GLU A 47 7.61 17.14 -16.10
CA GLU A 47 8.05 17.40 -14.73
C GLU A 47 6.99 16.99 -13.70
N LEU A 48 5.71 17.32 -13.96
CA LEU A 48 4.60 16.91 -13.09
C LEU A 48 4.42 15.39 -13.11
N ARG A 49 4.60 14.76 -14.28
CA ARG A 49 4.60 13.30 -14.41
C ARG A 49 5.72 12.66 -13.59
N ALA A 50 6.94 13.20 -13.64
CA ALA A 50 8.07 12.70 -12.85
C ALA A 50 7.81 12.82 -11.34
N ARG A 51 7.21 13.93 -10.88
CA ARG A 51 6.81 14.10 -9.47
C ARG A 51 5.72 13.12 -9.05
N ALA A 52 4.70 12.90 -9.87
CA ALA A 52 3.65 11.92 -9.62
C ALA A 52 4.21 10.49 -9.49
N ASN A 53 5.10 10.12 -10.41
CA ASN A 53 5.81 8.84 -10.40
C ASN A 53 6.64 8.65 -9.12
N HIS A 54 7.42 9.67 -8.72
CA HIS A 54 8.22 9.63 -7.50
C HIS A 54 7.36 9.53 -6.22
N LEU A 55 6.24 10.26 -6.17
CA LEU A 55 5.29 10.18 -5.05
C LEU A 55 4.73 8.76 -4.90
N VAL A 56 4.21 8.16 -5.98
CA VAL A 56 3.69 6.79 -5.94
C VAL A 56 4.80 5.81 -5.55
N ALA A 57 6.00 5.93 -6.15
CA ALA A 57 7.12 5.06 -5.81
C ALA A 57 7.50 5.12 -4.33
N HIS A 58 7.62 6.32 -3.76
CA HIS A 58 8.04 6.51 -2.38
C HIS A 58 6.97 6.02 -1.39
N TRP A 59 5.73 6.50 -1.54
CA TRP A 59 4.65 6.21 -0.60
C TRP A 59 4.20 4.75 -0.67
N CYS A 60 4.10 4.16 -1.87
CA CYS A 60 3.75 2.75 -1.99
C CYS A 60 4.89 1.81 -1.56
N THR A 61 6.16 2.21 -1.67
CA THR A 61 7.27 1.45 -1.07
C THR A 61 7.18 1.47 0.46
N GLY A 62 6.91 2.64 1.05
CA GLY A 62 6.67 2.76 2.48
C GLY A 62 5.49 1.91 2.95
N ALA A 63 4.36 1.95 2.25
CA ALA A 63 3.20 1.12 2.54
C ALA A 63 3.51 -0.39 2.44
N ALA A 64 4.29 -0.81 1.45
CA ALA A 64 4.72 -2.20 1.32
C ALA A 64 5.57 -2.65 2.52
N ILE A 65 6.52 -1.83 2.97
CA ILE A 65 7.35 -2.13 4.15
C ILE A 65 6.48 -2.23 5.41
N LEU A 66 5.58 -1.25 5.62
CA LEU A 66 4.65 -1.27 6.76
C LEU A 66 3.74 -2.50 6.72
N SER A 67 3.30 -2.93 5.54
CA SER A 67 2.46 -4.14 5.38
C SER A 67 3.17 -5.44 5.80
N VAL A 68 4.50 -5.48 5.79
CA VAL A 68 5.28 -6.65 6.20
C VAL A 68 5.42 -6.76 7.71
N ALA A 69 5.41 -5.65 8.45
CA ALA A 69 5.64 -5.66 9.90
C ALA A 69 4.65 -6.55 10.68
N PRO A 70 3.33 -6.57 10.37
CA PRO A 70 2.36 -7.45 11.04
C PRO A 70 2.52 -8.93 10.69
N LEU A 71 3.22 -9.28 9.61
CA LEU A 71 3.41 -10.67 9.19
C LEU A 71 4.25 -11.47 10.18
N VAL A 72 5.19 -10.82 10.88
CA VAL A 72 6.07 -11.47 11.87
C VAL A 72 5.28 -11.99 13.07
N PRO A 73 4.52 -11.15 13.81
CA PRO A 73 3.72 -11.64 14.94
C PRO A 73 2.60 -12.59 14.48
N LEU A 74 1.92 -12.30 13.36
CA LEU A 74 0.87 -13.18 12.83
C LEU A 74 1.40 -14.56 12.42
N GLY A 75 2.55 -14.59 11.76
CA GLY A 75 3.24 -15.84 11.39
C GLY A 75 3.69 -16.62 12.61
N SER A 76 4.20 -15.95 13.65
CA SER A 76 4.59 -16.62 14.89
C SER A 76 3.40 -17.29 15.59
N VAL A 77 2.23 -16.65 15.58
CA VAL A 77 0.99 -17.17 16.16
C VAL A 77 0.47 -18.37 15.37
N LEU A 78 0.54 -18.32 14.04
CA LEU A 78 0.15 -19.42 13.16
C LEU A 78 1.04 -20.66 13.30
N LEU A 79 2.34 -20.46 13.55
CA LEU A 79 3.32 -21.54 13.75
C LEU A 79 3.30 -22.12 15.18
N SER A 80 2.61 -21.47 16.13
CA SER A 80 2.56 -21.91 17.53
C SER A 80 1.45 -22.93 17.81
N ASP A 81 0.87 -23.58 16.79
CA ASP A 81 -0.22 -24.58 16.89
C ASP A 81 -1.39 -24.20 17.82
N GLY A 82 -1.67 -22.89 17.95
CA GLY A 82 -2.77 -22.37 18.77
C GLY A 82 -2.43 -22.10 20.24
N ASP A 83 -1.18 -22.32 20.68
CA ASP A 83 -0.73 -22.01 22.05
C ASP A 83 -0.67 -20.49 22.33
N ARG A 84 -0.64 -19.69 21.26
CA ARG A 84 -0.74 -18.22 21.32
C ARG A 84 -2.03 -17.75 20.67
N ALA A 85 -2.81 -16.95 21.40
CA ALA A 85 -3.97 -16.26 20.88
C ALA A 85 -3.80 -14.75 21.02
N ILE A 86 -4.15 -14.01 19.96
CA ILE A 86 -4.22 -12.55 20.02
C ILE A 86 -5.59 -12.19 20.59
N GLY A 87 -5.62 -11.50 21.72
CA GLY A 87 -6.86 -11.01 22.30
C GLY A 87 -7.56 -9.98 21.40
N THR A 88 -8.82 -9.70 21.68
CA THR A 88 -9.67 -8.75 20.91
C THR A 88 -9.02 -7.38 20.75
N ALA A 89 -8.34 -6.88 21.79
CA ALA A 89 -7.58 -5.63 21.74
C ALA A 89 -6.44 -5.67 20.71
N GLY A 90 -5.73 -6.80 20.60
CA GLY A 90 -4.67 -6.96 19.60
C GLY A 90 -5.22 -7.00 18.18
N LEU A 91 -6.40 -7.61 17.96
CA LEU A 91 -7.08 -7.57 16.67
C LEU A 91 -7.51 -6.15 16.28
N LEU A 92 -8.00 -5.35 17.23
CA LEU A 92 -8.33 -3.94 16.99
C LEU A 92 -7.10 -3.12 16.59
N VAL A 93 -5.96 -3.33 17.26
CA VAL A 93 -4.69 -2.67 16.90
C VAL A 93 -4.25 -3.05 15.49
N VAL A 94 -4.34 -4.33 15.12
CA VAL A 94 -4.00 -4.80 13.76
C VAL A 94 -4.93 -4.20 12.72
N ALA A 95 -6.23 -4.08 13.01
CA ALA A 95 -7.20 -3.44 12.12
C ALA A 95 -6.91 -1.95 11.93
N ALA A 96 -6.66 -1.22 13.03
CA ALA A 96 -6.28 0.19 12.98
C ALA A 96 -4.97 0.41 12.21
N TYR A 97 -4.00 -0.50 12.39
CA TYR A 97 -2.76 -0.48 11.64
C TYR A 97 -2.98 -0.68 10.13
N GLY A 98 -3.81 -1.65 9.75
CA GLY A 98 -4.17 -1.88 8.34
C GLY A 98 -4.81 -0.63 7.70
N LEU A 99 -5.72 0.04 8.42
CA LEU A 99 -6.31 1.32 7.99
C LEU A 99 -5.26 2.40 7.75
N LEU A 100 -4.28 2.52 8.65
CA LEU A 100 -3.18 3.47 8.50
C LEU A 100 -2.35 3.17 7.25
N VAL A 101 -2.01 1.91 7.00
CA VAL A 101 -1.27 1.48 5.81
C VAL A 101 -2.02 1.84 4.53
N VAL A 102 -3.34 1.63 4.49
CA VAL A 102 -4.17 2.02 3.34
C VAL A 102 -4.15 3.52 3.13
N ALA A 103 -4.27 4.32 4.19
CA ALA A 103 -4.20 5.78 4.10
C ALA A 103 -2.84 6.24 3.52
N VAL A 104 -1.74 5.64 3.97
CA VAL A 104 -0.38 5.92 3.46
C VAL A 104 -0.26 5.54 1.97
N ALA A 105 -0.81 4.40 1.56
CA ALA A 105 -0.80 3.96 0.16
C ALA A 105 -1.71 4.83 -0.74
N GLY A 106 -2.82 5.35 -0.21
CA GLY A 106 -3.79 6.18 -0.92
C GLY A 106 -3.36 7.65 -1.08
N TYR A 107 -2.61 8.18 -0.11
CA TYR A 107 -2.11 9.56 -0.09
C TYR A 107 -1.49 10.07 -1.42
N PRO A 108 -0.58 9.34 -2.11
CA PRO A 108 -0.01 9.82 -3.37
C PRO A 108 -1.07 10.05 -4.45
N PHE A 109 -2.10 9.19 -4.54
CA PHE A 109 -3.16 9.31 -5.55
C PHE A 109 -4.02 10.56 -5.30
N GLU A 110 -4.35 10.84 -4.05
CA GLU A 110 -5.08 12.05 -3.68
C GLU A 110 -4.26 13.32 -3.93
N ARG A 111 -2.94 13.27 -3.72
CA ARG A 111 -2.05 14.40 -4.03
C ARG A 111 -1.91 14.62 -5.54
N ILE A 112 -1.85 13.57 -6.34
CA ILE A 112 -1.78 13.68 -7.81
C ILE A 112 -3.02 14.36 -8.38
N LYS A 113 -4.21 14.08 -7.84
CA LYS A 113 -5.44 14.78 -8.25
C LYS A 113 -5.41 16.29 -7.97
N ARG A 114 -4.64 16.73 -6.98
CA ARG A 114 -4.45 18.14 -6.65
C ARG A 114 -3.32 18.83 -7.43
N LEU A 115 -2.49 18.08 -8.14
CA LEU A 115 -1.38 18.62 -8.94
C LEU A 115 -1.84 19.17 -10.31
N GLY A 116 -3.02 18.78 -10.79
CA GLY A 116 -3.61 19.29 -12.04
C GLY A 116 -4.60 20.44 -11.89
N ARG A 117 -4.77 20.99 -10.67
CA ARG A 117 -5.52 22.24 -10.43
C ARG A 117 -4.55 23.37 -10.16
#